data_AF-A0A3Q7XUC9-F1
#
_entry.id   AF-A0A3Q7XUC9-F1
#
_cell.length_a   1.000
_cell.length_b   1.000
_cell.length_c   1.000
_cell.angle_alpha   90.00
_cell.angle_beta   90.00
_cell.angle_gamma   90.00
#
_symmetry.space_group_name_H-M   'P 1'
#
loop_
_entity.id
_entity.type
_entity.pdbx_description
1 polymer ?
#
loop_
_entity_poly.entity_id
_entity_poly.type
_entity_poly.pdbx_seq_one_letter_code
_entity_poly.pdbx_strand_id
1 'polypeptide(L)'
;MPDKREKIVRQRAETRVGCRAMIMVRKMNSGKWVITKFVKEHAHPLNPGSGRRDCFYEQCPNEHDKIRELSQQLAIEKKRSVTYKRQLELIFDYIEEHNVSLSKKIQHIVDSVKEIEPKEEDNH
;
A
#
# COMPACT_ATOMS: atom_id res chain seq x y z
N MET A 1 -20.37 -61.20 -38.79
CA MET A 1 -20.17 -61.04 -37.33
C MET A 1 -20.86 -59.75 -36.91
N PRO A 2 -21.84 -59.74 -35.98
CA PRO A 2 -22.55 -58.51 -35.64
C PRO A 2 -21.74 -57.68 -34.61
N ASP A 3 -21.68 -56.38 -34.86
CA ASP A 3 -20.93 -55.35 -34.14
C ASP A 3 -21.59 -55.04 -32.78
N LYS A 4 -20.96 -55.42 -31.66
CA LYS A 4 -21.41 -55.10 -30.29
C LYS A 4 -20.86 -53.74 -29.87
N ARG A 5 -21.49 -52.66 -30.34
CA ARG A 5 -21.34 -51.34 -29.69
C ARG A 5 -22.40 -51.19 -28.61
N GLU A 6 -22.06 -51.61 -27.39
CA GLU A 6 -22.83 -51.28 -26.20
C GLU A 6 -22.90 -49.76 -26.03
N LYS A 7 -24.07 -49.19 -26.32
CA LYS A 7 -24.35 -47.78 -26.05
C LYS A 7 -24.51 -47.63 -24.54
N ILE A 8 -23.46 -47.19 -23.86
CA ILE A 8 -23.55 -46.72 -22.47
C ILE A 8 -24.40 -45.43 -22.48
N VAL A 9 -25.71 -45.58 -22.39
CA VAL A 9 -26.64 -44.47 -22.15
C VAL A 9 -26.44 -44.08 -20.69
N ARG A 10 -25.70 -42.99 -20.45
CA ARG A 10 -25.66 -42.38 -19.12
C ARG A 10 -27.09 -41.96 -18.76
N GLN A 11 -27.69 -42.63 -17.78
CA GLN A 11 -28.98 -42.21 -17.24
C GLN A 11 -28.85 -40.75 -16.77
N ARG A 12 -29.68 -39.87 -17.34
CA ARG A 12 -29.76 -38.48 -16.91
C ARG A 12 -30.23 -38.47 -15.46
N ALA A 13 -29.47 -37.85 -14.57
CA ALA A 13 -29.86 -37.72 -13.17
C ALA A 13 -31.25 -37.07 -13.08
N GLU A 14 -32.16 -37.65 -12.29
CA GLU A 14 -33.49 -37.10 -12.08
C GLU A 14 -33.40 -35.75 -11.36
N THR A 15 -33.61 -34.66 -12.10
CA THR A 15 -33.51 -33.29 -11.58
C THR A 15 -34.78 -32.78 -10.90
N ARG A 16 -35.78 -33.63 -10.67
CA ARG A 16 -37.11 -33.22 -10.15
C ARG A 16 -37.32 -33.66 -8.70
N VAL A 17 -36.59 -33.03 -7.78
CA VAL A 17 -36.84 -33.12 -6.33
C VAL A 17 -37.91 -32.14 -5.82
N GLY A 18 -38.55 -31.36 -6.70
CA GLY A 18 -39.63 -30.44 -6.30
C GLY A 18 -39.20 -29.33 -5.34
N CYS A 19 -37.96 -28.82 -5.46
CA CYS A 19 -37.48 -27.74 -4.61
C CYS A 19 -38.30 -26.47 -4.81
N ARG A 20 -38.86 -25.94 -3.71
CA ARG A 20 -39.66 -24.69 -3.70
C ARG A 20 -38.87 -23.46 -3.25
N ALA A 21 -37.58 -23.62 -2.95
CA ALA A 21 -36.69 -22.51 -2.64
C ALA A 21 -36.63 -21.53 -3.82
N MET A 22 -36.78 -20.24 -3.55
CA MET A 22 -36.81 -19.20 -4.58
C MET A 22 -36.45 -17.83 -3.99
N ILE A 23 -35.92 -16.97 -4.86
CA ILE A 23 -35.80 -15.54 -4.59
C ILE A 23 -36.53 -14.82 -5.73
N MET A 24 -37.52 -14.00 -5.37
CA MET A 24 -38.22 -13.14 -6.32
C MET A 24 -37.76 -11.71 -6.08
N VAL A 25 -37.25 -11.07 -7.13
CA VAL A 25 -36.77 -9.68 -7.09
C VAL A 25 -37.61 -8.86 -8.06
N ARG A 26 -38.05 -7.68 -7.62
CA ARG A 26 -38.79 -6.71 -8.43
C ARG A 26 -38.04 -5.39 -8.46
N LYS A 27 -37.94 -4.78 -9.64
CA LYS A 27 -37.47 -3.41 -9.80
C LYS A 27 -38.62 -2.45 -9.52
N MET A 28 -38.46 -1.55 -8.56
CA MET A 28 -39.42 -0.50 -8.28
C MET A 28 -39.29 0.62 -9.32
N ASN A 29 -40.35 1.42 -9.48
CA ASN A 29 -40.35 2.60 -10.36
C ASN A 29 -39.30 3.65 -9.92
N SER A 30 -38.85 3.60 -8.66
CA SER A 30 -37.74 4.39 -8.12
C SER A 30 -36.34 3.90 -8.55
N GLY A 31 -36.25 2.86 -9.39
CA GLY A 31 -34.99 2.27 -9.85
C GLY A 31 -34.33 1.30 -8.86
N LYS A 32 -34.82 1.22 -7.62
CA LYS A 32 -34.30 0.30 -6.58
C LYS A 32 -34.83 -1.11 -6.79
N TRP A 33 -33.98 -2.12 -6.55
CA TRP A 33 -34.36 -3.53 -6.56
C TRP A 33 -34.77 -3.98 -5.16
N VAL A 34 -35.93 -4.61 -5.05
CA VAL A 34 -36.43 -5.12 -3.77
C VAL A 34 -36.75 -6.60 -3.91
N ILE A 35 -36.37 -7.37 -2.90
CA ILE A 35 -36.71 -8.78 -2.78
C ILE A 35 -38.16 -8.87 -2.30
N THR A 36 -39.04 -9.39 -3.14
CA THR A 36 -40.48 -9.49 -2.84
C THR A 36 -40.85 -10.82 -2.19
N LYS A 37 -40.08 -11.88 -2.45
CA LYS A 37 -40.29 -13.19 -1.82
C LYS A 37 -38.96 -13.91 -1.68
N PHE A 38 -38.72 -14.47 -0.51
CA PHE A 38 -37.55 -15.29 -0.23
C PHE A 38 -37.98 -16.57 0.46
N VAL A 39 -37.73 -17.72 -0.18
CA VAL A 39 -37.93 -19.06 0.39
C VAL A 39 -36.55 -19.69 0.48
N LYS A 40 -36.02 -19.74 1.69
CA LYS A 40 -34.68 -20.30 2.00
C LYS A 40 -34.68 -21.82 2.08
N GLU A 41 -35.84 -22.42 2.38
CA GLU A 41 -35.97 -23.83 2.68
C GLU A 41 -35.88 -24.68 1.41
N HIS A 42 -34.95 -25.64 1.42
CA HIS A 42 -34.78 -26.61 0.36
C HIS A 42 -35.40 -27.94 0.78
N ALA A 43 -36.04 -28.62 -0.17
CA ALA A 43 -36.54 -30.00 0.03
C ALA A 43 -35.43 -31.06 -0.15
N HIS A 44 -34.18 -30.61 -0.26
CA HIS A 44 -33.01 -31.46 -0.45
C HIS A 44 -31.80 -30.81 0.24
N PRO A 45 -30.78 -31.59 0.63
CA PRO A 45 -29.51 -31.03 1.06
C PRO A 45 -28.94 -30.15 -0.03
N LEU A 46 -28.52 -28.94 0.34
CA LEU A 46 -27.67 -28.11 -0.48
C LEU A 46 -26.30 -28.78 -0.53
N ASN A 47 -26.10 -29.71 -1.47
CA ASN A 47 -24.74 -30.12 -1.80
C ASN A 47 -24.08 -28.90 -2.43
N PRO A 48 -23.09 -28.27 -1.77
CA PRO A 48 -22.32 -27.22 -2.41
C PRO A 48 -21.50 -27.93 -3.48
N GLY A 49 -22.07 -28.00 -4.69
CA GLY A 49 -21.41 -28.56 -5.85
C GLY A 49 -19.99 -28.03 -5.87
N SER A 50 -19.04 -28.95 -5.85
CA SER A 50 -17.61 -28.73 -6.00
C SER A 50 -17.36 -28.11 -7.38
N GLY A 51 -17.70 -26.83 -7.50
CA GLY A 51 -17.73 -26.10 -8.75
C GLY A 51 -18.22 -24.70 -8.44
N ARG A 52 -17.25 -23.79 -8.21
CA ARG A 52 -17.41 -22.33 -7.98
C ARG A 52 -17.47 -21.89 -6.51
N ARG A 53 -16.63 -22.47 -5.66
CA ARG A 53 -16.20 -21.80 -4.41
C ARG A 53 -14.90 -21.00 -4.55
N ASP A 54 -14.23 -21.04 -5.70
CA ASP A 54 -12.91 -20.41 -5.83
C ASP A 54 -12.91 -18.97 -6.37
N CYS A 55 -13.95 -18.50 -7.05
CA CYS A 55 -13.81 -17.26 -7.85
C CYS A 55 -14.29 -15.96 -7.18
N PHE A 56 -14.50 -15.89 -5.86
CA PHE A 56 -14.85 -14.62 -5.20
C PHE A 56 -13.69 -13.98 -4.42
N TYR A 57 -12.60 -14.71 -4.14
CA TYR A 57 -11.46 -14.17 -3.39
C TYR A 57 -10.25 -13.80 -4.27
N GLU A 58 -10.12 -14.35 -5.48
CA GLU A 58 -8.98 -14.08 -6.36
C GLU A 58 -9.01 -12.72 -7.11
N GLN A 59 -10.09 -11.95 -7.01
CA GLN A 59 -10.20 -10.63 -7.68
C GLN A 59 -9.87 -9.44 -6.78
N CYS A 60 -9.46 -9.65 -5.52
CA CYS A 60 -8.86 -8.60 -4.72
C CYS A 60 -7.34 -8.70 -4.88
N PRO A 61 -6.64 -7.70 -5.48
CA PRO A 61 -5.19 -7.65 -5.39
C PRO A 61 -4.81 -7.75 -3.91
N ASN A 62 -3.96 -8.70 -3.55
CA ASN A 62 -3.61 -9.01 -2.16
C ASN A 62 -3.03 -7.77 -1.48
N GLU A 63 -3.87 -6.99 -0.80
CA GLU A 63 -3.49 -5.73 -0.17
C GLU A 63 -2.35 -5.93 0.83
N HIS A 64 -2.24 -7.12 1.42
CA HIS A 64 -1.15 -7.50 2.31
C HIS A 64 0.22 -7.53 1.61
N ASP A 65 0.29 -7.95 0.34
CA ASP A 65 1.56 -7.91 -0.41
C ASP A 65 2.00 -6.47 -0.65
N LYS A 66 1.05 -5.59 -0.95
CA LYS A 66 1.32 -4.16 -1.17
C LYS A 66 1.73 -3.46 0.12
N ILE A 67 1.11 -3.81 1.26
CA ILE A 67 1.51 -3.32 2.58
C ILE A 67 2.96 -3.73 2.88
N ARG A 68 3.31 -5.00 2.62
CA ARG A 68 4.67 -5.53 2.86
C ARG A 68 5.70 -4.83 1.97
N GLU A 69 5.41 -4.70 0.68
CA GLU A 69 6.29 -4.03 -0.29
C GLU A 69 6.53 -2.56 0.09
N LEU A 70 5.46 -1.81 0.35
CA LEU A 70 5.57 -0.39 0.73
C LEU A 70 6.28 -0.21 2.07
N SER A 71 6.07 -1.12 3.03
CA SER A 71 6.80 -1.11 4.31
C SER A 71 8.30 -1.32 4.10
N GLN A 72 8.69 -2.22 3.19
CA GLN A 72 10.09 -2.44 2.84
C GLN A 72 10.71 -1.21 2.16
N GLN A 73 10.01 -0.61 1.19
CA GLN A 73 10.46 0.62 0.53
C GLN A 73 10.64 1.76 1.54
N LEU A 74 9.68 1.92 2.47
CA LEU A 74 9.76 2.91 3.54
C LEU A 74 10.97 2.67 4.46
N ALA A 75 11.26 1.42 4.80
CA ALA A 75 12.43 1.09 5.64
C ALA A 75 13.75 1.44 4.93
N ILE A 76 13.85 1.19 3.62
CA ILE A 76 15.01 1.55 2.81
C ILE A 76 15.18 3.07 2.74
N GLU A 77 14.10 3.80 2.48
CA GLU A 77 14.15 5.26 2.42
C GLU A 77 14.48 5.90 3.77
N LYS A 78 13.95 5.38 4.88
CA LYS A 78 14.37 5.82 6.22
C LYS A 78 15.86 5.62 6.44
N LYS A 79 16.42 4.48 6.02
CA LYS A 79 17.87 4.23 6.12
C LYS A 79 18.68 5.22 5.27
N ARG A 80 18.23 5.50 4.04
CA ARG A 80 18.87 6.51 3.15
C ARG A 80 18.82 7.90 3.77
N SER A 81 17.66 8.32 4.29
CA SER A 81 17.47 9.60 4.96
C SER A 81 18.41 9.79 6.15
N VAL A 82 18.59 8.75 6.98
CA VAL A 82 19.57 8.78 8.09
C VAL A 82 21.00 9.01 7.57
N THR A 83 21.39 8.36 6.48
CA THR A 83 22.72 8.56 5.88
C THR A 83 22.89 9.99 5.35
N TYR A 84 21.92 10.51 4.59
CA TYR A 84 21.99 11.88 4.07
C TYR A 84 22.03 12.90 5.19
N LYS A 85 21.25 12.71 6.26
CA LYS A 85 21.28 13.57 7.44
C LYS A 85 22.68 13.62 8.06
N ARG A 86 23.31 12.46 8.29
CA ARG A 86 24.69 12.40 8.82
C ARG A 86 25.70 13.08 7.91
N GLN A 87 25.56 12.92 6.60
CA GLN A 87 26.45 13.58 5.64
C GLN A 87 26.30 15.10 5.68
N LEU A 88 25.06 15.60 5.78
CA LEU A 88 24.81 17.04 5.92
C LEU A 88 25.36 17.59 7.24
N GLU A 89 25.16 16.88 8.35
CA GLU A 89 25.71 17.26 9.66
C GLU A 89 27.24 17.41 9.59
N LEU A 90 27.95 16.45 8.98
CA LEU A 90 29.40 16.55 8.79
C LEU A 90 29.83 17.77 7.96
N ILE A 91 29.07 18.10 6.91
CA ILE A 91 29.36 19.28 6.08
C ILE A 91 29.12 20.56 6.88
N PHE A 92 28.05 20.62 7.67
CA PHE A 92 27.76 21.77 8.52
C PHE A 92 28.87 21.98 9.56
N ASP A 93 29.30 20.93 10.25
CA ASP A 93 30.38 21.00 11.24
C ASP A 93 31.68 21.53 10.61
N TYR A 94 32.01 21.06 9.40
CA TYR A 94 33.19 21.53 8.66
C TYR A 94 33.10 23.02 8.28
N ILE A 95 31.92 23.47 7.79
CA ILE A 95 31.70 24.88 7.45
C ILE A 95 31.82 25.76 8.70
N GLU A 96 31.25 25.31 9.82
CA GLU A 96 31.30 26.05 11.08
C GLU A 96 32.73 26.17 11.61
N GLU A 97 33.50 25.08 11.63
CA GLU A 97 34.90 25.09 12.04
C GLU A 97 35.74 26.04 11.17
N HIS A 98 35.54 25.98 9.85
CA HIS A 98 36.24 26.86 8.92
C HIS A 98 35.88 28.34 9.13
N ASN A 99 34.60 28.65 9.35
CA ASN A 99 34.14 30.01 9.64
C ASN A 99 34.73 30.56 10.94
N VAL A 100 34.77 29.75 11.99
CA VAL A 100 35.39 30.13 13.27
C VAL A 100 36.89 30.39 13.10
N SER A 101 37.60 29.48 12.39
CA SER A 101 39.03 29.62 12.12
C SER A 101 39.35 30.88 11.31
N LEU A 102 38.58 31.14 10.24
CA LEU A 102 38.71 32.36 9.44
C LEU A 102 38.43 33.63 10.27
N SER A 103 37.35 33.63 11.07
CA SER A 103 37.00 34.76 11.92
C SER A 103 38.11 35.07 12.92
N LYS A 104 38.72 34.04 13.52
CA LYS A 104 39.87 34.21 14.42
C LYS A 104 41.07 34.82 13.70
N LYS A 105 41.40 34.37 12.48
CA LYS A 105 42.48 34.95 11.67
C LYS A 105 42.23 36.41 11.32
N ILE A 106 40.99 36.75 10.94
CA ILE A 106 40.58 38.14 10.68
C ILE A 106 40.74 38.97 11.95
N GLN A 107 40.29 38.48 13.10
CA GLN A 107 40.42 39.19 14.36
C GLN A 107 41.88 39.48 14.69
N HIS A 108 42.78 38.51 14.53
CA HIS A 108 44.22 38.73 14.72
C HIS A 108 44.79 39.83 13.81
N ILE A 109 44.35 39.90 12.55
CA ILE A 109 44.76 40.95 11.62
C ILE A 109 44.20 42.31 12.07
N VAL A 110 42.92 42.37 12.45
CA VAL A 110 42.28 43.59 12.96
C VAL A 110 43.00 44.10 14.20
N ASP A 111 43.31 43.23 15.15
CA ASP A 111 44.03 43.58 16.37
C ASP A 111 45.44 44.11 16.03
N SER A 112 46.14 43.45 15.11
CA SER A 112 47.47 43.88 14.65
C SER A 112 47.45 45.24 13.95
N VAL A 113 46.43 45.51 13.12
CA VAL A 113 46.26 46.81 12.46
C VAL A 113 45.95 47.90 13.48
N LYS A 114 45.09 47.61 14.46
CA LYS A 114 44.70 48.54 15.52
C LYS A 114 45.86 48.93 16.44
N GLU A 115 46.84 48.04 16.63
CA GLU A 115 48.08 48.37 17.36
C GLU A 115 48.98 49.36 16.60
N ILE A 116 48.90 49.38 15.26
CA ILE A 116 49.71 50.22 14.38
C ILE A 116 48.97 51.52 14.01
N GLU A 117 47.64 51.54 14.15
CA GLU A 117 46.82 52.71 13.87
C GLU A 117 47.15 53.84 14.87
N PRO A 118 47.54 55.03 14.39
CA PRO A 118 47.84 56.14 15.28
C PRO A 118 46.59 56.47 16.08
N LYS A 119 46.72 56.63 17.40
CA LYS A 119 45.66 57.24 18.20
C LYS A 119 45.50 58.66 17.66
N GLU A 120 44.43 58.91 16.92
CA GLU A 120 43.97 60.28 16.70
C GLU A 120 43.65 60.84 18.08
N GLU A 121 44.62 61.53 18.67
CA GLU A 121 44.38 62.41 19.80
C GLU A 121 43.50 63.53 19.27
N ASP A 122 42.18 63.36 19.42
CA ASP A 122 41.20 64.43 19.31
C ASP A 122 41.59 65.51 20.33
N ASN A 123 42.40 66.45 19.86
CA ASN A 123 42.66 67.71 20.51
C ASN A 123 41.45 68.62 20.30
N HIS A 124 40.46 68.55 21.21
CA HIS A 124 39.60 69.68 21.52
C HIS A 124 39.14 69.69 22.97
#